data_AF-X0YLK1-F1
#
_entry.id   AF-X0YLK1-F1
#
_cell.length_a   1.000
_cell.length_b   1.000
_cell.length_c   1.000
_cell.angle_alpha   90.00
_cell.angle_beta   90.00
_cell.angle_gamma   90.00
#
_symmetry.space_group_name_H-M   'P 1'
#
loop_
_entity.id
_entity.type
_entity.pdbx_description
1 polymer ?
#
loop_
_entity_poly.entity_id
_entity_poly.type
_entity_poly.pdbx_seq_one_letter_code
_entity_poly.pdbx_strand_id
1 'polypeptide(L)'
;EALTIKLTAGTSVCGIIRNPYRMVLTSTVTCAGAPLGVTTIPITANNYFWVQSGGPCCVIPLTTIDLGDPVIIGTTAAKVDDGSAATAEFIIGYPLTPAAVNTEAFMIFLTLDR
;
A
#
# COMPACT_ATOMS: atom_id res chain seq x y z
N GLU A 1 17.80 -15.73 -11.71
CA GLU A 1 18.16 -15.80 -13.14
C GLU A 1 18.67 -14.46 -13.59
N ALA A 2 19.75 -14.44 -14.38
CA ALA A 2 20.31 -13.21 -14.94
C ALA A 2 19.68 -12.96 -16.30
N LEU A 3 19.08 -11.77 -16.49
CA LEU A 3 18.52 -11.35 -17.76
C LEU A 3 19.65 -10.79 -18.64
N THR A 4 20.05 -11.52 -19.68
CA THR A 4 21.07 -11.06 -20.64
C THR A 4 20.39 -10.29 -21.78
N ILE A 5 20.70 -9.01 -21.92
CA ILE A 5 20.13 -8.13 -22.95
C ILE A 5 21.28 -7.65 -23.86
N LYS A 6 21.11 -7.75 -25.18
CA LYS A 6 22.05 -7.16 -26.14
C LYS A 6 21.81 -5.65 -26.20
N LEU A 7 22.83 -4.86 -25.87
CA LEU A 7 22.81 -3.41 -25.95
C LEU A 7 23.72 -2.95 -27.09
N THR A 8 23.21 -2.14 -28.02
CA THR A 8 24.04 -1.44 -29.00
C THR A 8 24.40 -0.07 -28.45
N ALA A 9 25.71 0.18 -28.26
CA ALA A 9 26.21 1.43 -27.69
C ALA A 9 25.69 2.65 -28.49
N GLY A 10 25.16 3.65 -27.79
CA GLY A 10 24.70 4.91 -28.38
C GLY A 10 23.32 4.88 -29.05
N THR A 11 22.65 3.72 -29.13
CA THR A 11 21.30 3.60 -29.74
C THR A 11 20.30 2.86 -28.88
N SER A 12 20.77 2.00 -27.97
CA SER A 12 19.91 1.21 -27.10
C SER A 12 19.92 1.76 -25.67
N VAL A 13 18.74 2.10 -25.16
CA VAL A 13 18.53 2.40 -23.74
C VAL A 13 17.91 1.16 -23.10
N CYS A 14 18.55 0.57 -22.08
CA CYS A 14 17.91 -0.45 -21.26
C CYS A 14 17.63 0.10 -19.86
N GLY A 15 16.42 -0.13 -19.37
CA GLY A 15 16.04 0.05 -17.99
C GLY A 15 15.65 -1.29 -17.39
N ILE A 16 16.10 -1.57 -16.17
CA ILE A 16 15.65 -2.74 -15.41
C ILE A 16 14.65 -2.22 -14.38
N ILE A 17 13.42 -2.72 -14.43
CA ILE A 17 12.39 -2.43 -13.44
C ILE A 17 12.30 -3.63 -12.51
N ARG A 18 12.49 -3.39 -11.20
CA ARG A 18 12.29 -4.43 -10.19
C ARG A 18 10.80 -4.75 -10.14
N ASN A 19 10.43 -6.04 -10.19
CA ASN A 19 9.05 -6.46 -9.96
C ASN A 19 8.62 -6.00 -8.53
N PRO A 20 7.62 -5.12 -8.40
CA PRO A 20 7.17 -4.63 -7.09
C PRO A 20 6.58 -5.74 -6.22
N TYR A 21 6.03 -6.80 -6.83
CA TYR A 21 5.43 -7.94 -6.12
C TYR A 21 6.45 -9.01 -5.69
N ARG A 22 7.75 -8.73 -5.80
CA ARG A 22 8.82 -9.64 -5.35
C ARG A 22 9.40 -9.18 -4.01
N MET A 23 9.42 -10.09 -3.03
CA MET A 23 9.86 -9.84 -1.65
C MET A 23 8.95 -8.82 -0.93
N VAL A 24 7.64 -9.03 -1.01
CA VAL A 24 6.64 -8.21 -0.31
C VAL A 24 6.61 -8.57 1.17
N LEU A 25 6.40 -7.56 2.02
CA LEU A 25 6.25 -7.69 3.46
C LEU A 25 4.86 -7.22 3.87
N THR A 26 4.20 -7.98 4.74
CA THR A 26 2.95 -7.54 5.38
C THR A 26 3.30 -6.54 6.47
N SER A 27 2.85 -5.30 6.32
CA SER A 27 3.04 -4.25 7.33
C SER A 27 1.92 -4.29 8.37
N THR A 28 2.28 -4.18 9.65
CA THR A 28 1.32 -4.17 10.77
C THR A 28 1.16 -2.81 11.44
N VAL A 29 2.13 -1.90 11.29
CA VAL A 29 2.12 -0.57 11.95
C VAL A 29 2.88 0.48 11.16
N THR A 30 4.06 0.14 10.61
CA THR A 30 4.88 1.08 9.81
C THR A 30 5.24 0.46 8.48
N CYS A 31 5.22 1.27 7.42
CA CYS A 31 5.50 0.79 6.07
C CYS A 31 7.02 0.77 5.83
N ALA A 32 7.62 -0.41 5.69
CA ALA A 32 9.05 -0.54 5.38
C ALA A 32 9.40 -0.18 3.91
N GLY A 33 8.41 0.15 3.09
CA GLY A 33 8.55 0.45 1.68
C GLY A 33 7.28 1.09 1.11
N ALA A 34 7.13 1.10 -0.21
CA ALA A 34 5.92 1.60 -0.85
C ALA A 34 4.74 0.63 -0.64
N PRO A 35 3.54 1.12 -0.30
CA PRO A 35 2.35 0.29 -0.18
C PRO A 35 1.94 -0.27 -1.55
N LEU A 36 1.76 -1.58 -1.64
CA LEU A 36 1.35 -2.27 -2.86
C LEU A 36 -0.14 -2.60 -2.91
N GLY A 37 -0.77 -2.74 -1.75
CA GLY A 37 -2.18 -3.08 -1.62
C GLY A 37 -2.50 -3.73 -0.29
N VAL A 38 -3.75 -4.17 -0.17
CA VAL A 38 -4.30 -4.78 1.04
C VAL A 38 -4.59 -6.25 0.77
N THR A 39 -4.26 -7.10 1.73
CA THR A 39 -4.52 -8.54 1.69
C THR A 39 -5.77 -8.87 2.50
N THR A 40 -6.67 -9.68 1.96
CA THR A 40 -7.94 -10.05 2.63
C THR A 40 -7.77 -11.10 3.72
N ILE A 41 -6.65 -11.82 3.71
CA ILE A 41 -6.33 -12.87 4.68
C ILE A 41 -4.91 -12.69 5.22
N PRO A 42 -4.63 -13.14 6.46
CA PRO A 42 -3.26 -13.21 6.96
C PRO A 42 -2.47 -14.25 6.16
N ILE A 43 -1.30 -13.87 5.67
CA ILE A 43 -0.46 -14.70 4.81
C ILE A 43 0.83 -15.06 5.56
N THR A 44 1.13 -16.35 5.60
CA THR A 44 2.41 -16.86 6.10
C THR A 44 3.49 -16.73 5.02
N ALA A 45 4.76 -16.61 5.45
CA ALA A 45 5.87 -16.33 4.55
C ALA A 45 5.97 -17.35 3.38
N ASN A 46 6.37 -16.86 2.21
CA ASN A 46 6.59 -17.63 0.98
C ASN A 46 5.35 -18.34 0.40
N ASN A 47 4.15 -17.83 0.65
CA ASN A 47 2.93 -18.32 0.03
C ASN A 47 2.39 -17.37 -1.06
N TYR A 48 1.56 -17.93 -1.95
CA TYR A 48 0.80 -17.16 -2.92
C TYR A 48 -0.39 -16.48 -2.25
N PHE A 49 -0.68 -15.25 -2.65
CA PHE A 49 -1.77 -14.48 -2.10
C PHE A 49 -2.40 -13.56 -3.15
N TRP A 50 -3.62 -13.12 -2.85
CA TRP A 50 -4.29 -12.07 -3.60
C TRP A 50 -4.10 -10.74 -2.88
N VAL A 51 -3.75 -9.71 -3.64
CA VAL A 51 -3.57 -8.36 -3.16
C VAL A 51 -4.51 -7.42 -3.91
N GLN A 52 -5.22 -6.59 -3.18
CA GLN A 52 -6.08 -5.57 -3.74
C GLN A 52 -5.32 -4.24 -3.75
N SER A 53 -4.99 -3.74 -4.94
CA SER A 53 -4.30 -2.46 -5.16
C SER A 53 -5.26 -1.28 -5.40
N GLY A 54 -6.53 -1.56 -5.70
CA GLY A 54 -7.51 -0.52 -6.05
C GLY A 54 -8.96 -0.90 -5.76
N GLY A 55 -9.83 0.11 -5.75
CA GLY A 55 -11.26 -0.07 -5.58
C GLY A 55 -11.71 -0.23 -4.11
N PRO A 56 -12.98 -0.63 -3.88
CA PRO A 56 -13.54 -0.75 -2.53
C PRO A 56 -12.92 -1.92 -1.77
N CYS A 57 -12.29 -1.64 -0.63
CA CYS A 57 -11.61 -2.60 0.22
C CYS A 57 -12.07 -2.46 1.68
N CYS A 58 -12.13 -3.56 2.42
CA CYS A 58 -12.41 -3.53 3.86
C CYS A 58 -11.11 -3.55 4.66
N VAL A 59 -10.98 -2.62 5.60
CA VAL A 59 -9.82 -2.52 6.51
C VAL A 59 -10.28 -2.24 7.93
N ILE A 60 -9.44 -2.55 8.91
CA ILE A 60 -9.69 -2.26 10.33
C ILE A 60 -8.86 -1.04 10.71
N PRO A 61 -9.47 0.02 11.24
CA PRO A 61 -8.74 1.25 11.55
C PRO A 61 -8.11 1.14 12.94
N LEU A 62 -6.90 1.70 13.08
CA LEU A 62 -6.25 1.83 14.39
C LEU A 62 -6.86 2.95 15.24
N THR A 63 -7.43 3.96 14.57
CA THR A 63 -7.98 5.19 15.16
C THR A 63 -9.35 5.50 14.54
N THR A 64 -10.12 6.44 15.10
CA THR A 64 -11.39 6.86 14.48
C THR A 64 -11.08 7.55 13.16
N ILE A 65 -11.84 7.23 12.10
CA ILE A 65 -11.69 7.84 10.78
C ILE A 65 -13.04 8.41 10.36
N ASP A 66 -13.08 9.72 10.17
CA ASP A 66 -14.24 10.42 9.67
C ASP A 66 -14.27 10.46 8.14
N LEU A 67 -15.46 10.70 7.57
CA LEU A 67 -15.62 10.82 6.13
C LEU A 67 -14.87 12.07 5.62
N GLY A 68 -14.05 11.87 4.58
CA GLY A 68 -13.23 12.92 3.99
C GLY A 68 -11.79 12.93 4.48
N ASP A 69 -11.50 12.29 5.63
CA ASP A 69 -10.14 12.12 6.10
C ASP A 69 -9.42 11.06 5.26
N PRO A 70 -8.23 11.35 4.71
CA PRO A 70 -7.43 10.34 4.01
C PRO A 70 -7.02 9.22 4.96
N VAL A 71 -7.12 7.99 4.45
CA VAL A 71 -6.69 6.79 5.16
C VAL A 71 -5.21 6.57 4.89
N ILE A 72 -4.44 6.42 5.95
CA ILE A 72 -3.01 6.16 5.86
C ILE A 72 -2.62 4.81 6.46
N ILE A 73 -1.54 4.25 5.94
CA ILE A 73 -0.80 3.20 6.63
C ILE A 73 0.25 3.85 7.52
N GLY A 74 0.11 3.72 8.83
CA GLY A 74 0.96 4.43 9.79
C GLY A 74 0.35 4.52 11.18
N THR A 75 0.95 5.37 12.01
CA THR A 75 0.49 5.63 13.38
C THR A 75 -0.23 6.97 13.52
N THR A 76 -0.06 7.88 12.56
CA THR A 76 -0.71 9.19 12.57
C THR A 76 -2.15 9.08 12.06
N ALA A 77 -3.11 9.73 12.71
CA ALA A 77 -4.48 9.79 12.22
C ALA A 77 -4.67 10.96 11.23
N ALA A 78 -5.61 10.82 10.28
CA ALA A 78 -6.15 11.90 9.43
C ALA A 78 -5.09 12.81 8.77
N LYS A 79 -4.13 12.23 8.05
CA LYS A 79 -3.02 12.98 7.44
C LYS A 79 -3.42 13.70 6.16
N VAL A 80 -3.53 15.03 6.21
CA VAL A 80 -3.93 15.87 5.08
C VAL A 80 -2.97 15.78 3.87
N ASP A 81 -1.66 15.57 4.09
CA ASP A 81 -0.66 15.52 3.02
C ASP A 81 0.34 14.35 3.17
N ASP A 82 0.66 13.70 2.05
CA ASP A 82 1.65 12.61 1.93
C ASP A 82 3.09 13.07 2.31
N GLY A 83 3.36 14.37 2.24
CA GLY A 83 4.68 14.97 2.46
C GLY A 83 4.99 15.46 3.88
N SER A 84 4.04 15.39 4.83
CA SER A 84 4.22 15.91 6.19
C SER A 84 5.01 14.93 7.09
N ALA A 85 6.33 14.91 6.89
CA ALA A 85 7.39 14.62 7.86
C ALA A 85 7.42 13.30 8.67
N ALA A 86 6.69 12.24 8.30
CA ALA A 86 6.93 10.90 8.87
C ALA A 86 7.40 9.93 7.78
N THR A 87 8.69 9.63 7.76
CA THR A 87 9.25 8.48 7.01
C THR A 87 8.46 7.22 7.38
N ALA A 88 7.84 6.55 6.39
CA ALA A 88 7.05 5.31 6.50
C ALA A 88 5.53 5.43 6.63
N GLU A 89 4.94 6.60 6.37
CA GLU A 89 3.48 6.76 6.29
C GLU A 89 3.05 7.16 4.88
N PHE A 90 2.00 6.51 4.37
CA PHE A 90 1.52 6.72 3.00
C PHE A 90 0.00 6.74 2.98
N ILE A 91 -0.58 7.62 2.16
CA ILE A 91 -2.02 7.64 1.90
C ILE A 91 -2.38 6.46 0.99
N ILE A 92 -3.26 5.57 1.48
CA ILE A 92 -3.68 4.36 0.75
C ILE A 92 -5.05 4.53 0.07
N GLY A 93 -5.86 5.48 0.52
CA GLY A 93 -7.20 5.68 -0.01
C GLY A 93 -8.06 6.62 0.83
N TYR A 94 -9.37 6.58 0.57
CA TYR A 94 -10.36 7.42 1.23
C TYR A 94 -11.52 6.59 1.81
N PRO A 95 -12.09 6.99 2.96
CA PRO A 95 -13.19 6.28 3.59
C PRO A 95 -14.47 6.41 2.75
N LEU A 96 -15.17 5.30 2.56
CA LEU A 96 -16.54 5.27 2.04
C LEU A 96 -17.57 5.24 3.18
N THR A 97 -17.15 4.80 4.37
CA THR A 97 -17.95 4.77 5.59
C THR A 97 -17.11 5.30 6.76
N PRO A 98 -17.72 5.96 7.76
CA PRO A 98 -17.01 6.32 8.98
C PRO A 98 -16.61 5.06 9.76
N ALA A 99 -15.56 5.15 10.57
CA ALA A 99 -14.98 4.00 11.24
C ALA A 99 -14.69 4.26 12.72
N ALA A 100 -15.04 3.29 13.58
CA ALA A 100 -14.69 3.30 14.99
C ALA A 100 -13.38 2.55 15.25
N VAL A 101 -12.61 3.03 16.24
CA VAL A 101 -11.30 2.51 16.65
C VAL A 101 -11.33 1.01 16.92
N ASN A 102 -10.47 0.22 16.25
CA ASN A 102 -10.11 -1.18 16.59
C ASN A 102 -11.27 -2.19 16.75
N THR A 103 -12.51 -1.83 16.40
CA THR A 103 -13.67 -2.68 16.66
C THR A 103 -14.31 -3.23 15.41
N GLU A 104 -14.29 -2.49 14.30
CA GLU A 104 -15.09 -2.83 13.12
C GLU A 104 -14.31 -2.59 11.83
N ALA A 105 -14.47 -3.52 10.89
CA ALA A 105 -14.00 -3.31 9.52
C ALA A 105 -14.88 -2.26 8.85
N PHE A 106 -14.26 -1.27 8.23
CA PHE A 106 -14.94 -0.24 7.46
C PHE A 106 -14.48 -0.28 6.01
N MET A 107 -15.24 0.36 5.13
CA MET A 107 -14.98 0.32 3.70
C MET A 107 -14.22 1.57 3.26
N ILE A 108 -13.13 1.36 2.53
CA ILE A 108 -12.30 2.40 1.92
C ILE A 108 -12.24 2.21 0.42
N PHE A 109 -12.00 3.29 -0.32
CA PHE A 109 -11.64 3.23 -1.73
C PHE A 109 -10.12 3.34 -1.87
N LEU A 110 -9.47 2.25 -2.26
CA LEU A 110 -8.03 2.18 -2.48
C LEU A 110 -7.62 2.87 -3.78
N THR A 111 -6.48 3.55 -3.71
CA THR A 111 -5.97 4.36 -4.83
C THR A 111 -4.49 4.12 -5.10
N LEU A 112 -4.00 2.90 -4.87
CA LEU A 112 -2.58 2.53 -5.01
C LEU A 112 -2.23 2.08 -6.44
N ASP A 113 -3.22 1.96 -7.32
CA ASP A 113 -3.13 1.54 -8.73
C ASP A 113 -2.59 2.64 -9.69
N ARG A 114 -2.43 3.87 -9.19
CA ARG A 114 -2.11 5.05 -10.01
C ARG A 114 -0.71 5.03 -10.62
#